data_AF-A0A950T1U0-F1
#
_entry.id   AF-A0A950T1U0-F1
#
_cell.length_a   1.000
_cell.length_b   1.000
_cell.length_c   1.000
_cell.angle_alpha   90.00
_cell.angle_beta   90.00
_cell.angle_gamma   90.00
#
_symmetry.space_group_name_H-M   'P 1'
#
loop_
_entity.id
_entity.type
_entity.pdbx_description
1 polymer ?
#
loop_
_entity_poly.entity_id
_entity_poly.type
_entity_poly.pdbx_seq_one_letter_code
_entity_poly.pdbx_strand_id
1 'polypeptide(L)'
;VNTASRLEALTKEYECELVVSEETVARAGIDLSDHPRHEIEIRGKREMLAVTTIKRAADLPAPGAVLIRHSEPAETATPVAAAPP
;
A
#
# COMPACT_ATOMS: atom_id res chain seq x y z
N VAL A 1 -1.69 -19.15 -2.31
CA VAL A 1 -2.08 -17.80 -2.78
C VAL A 1 -0.82 -16.98 -2.95
N ASN A 2 -0.68 -16.21 -4.05
CA ASN A 2 0.47 -15.34 -4.27
C ASN A 2 0.07 -13.88 -4.02
N THR A 3 0.66 -13.25 -3.00
CA THR A 3 0.40 -11.84 -2.68
C THR A 3 0.81 -10.91 -3.81
N ALA A 4 1.95 -11.17 -4.47
CA ALA A 4 2.47 -10.31 -5.53
C ALA A 4 1.50 -10.20 -6.73
N SER A 5 0.94 -11.32 -7.20
CA SER A 5 -0.04 -11.31 -8.28
C SER A 5 -1.33 -10.57 -7.91
N ARG A 6 -1.71 -10.55 -6.62
CA ARG A 6 -2.86 -9.76 -6.17
C ARG A 6 -2.53 -8.26 -6.15
N LEU A 7 -1.36 -7.88 -5.67
CA LEU A 7 -0.92 -6.48 -5.69
C LEU A 7 -0.83 -5.94 -7.13
N GLU A 8 -0.35 -6.76 -8.06
CA GLU A 8 -0.33 -6.41 -9.48
C GLU A 8 -1.74 -6.13 -10.01
N ALA A 9 -2.74 -6.94 -9.65
CA ALA A 9 -4.12 -6.70 -10.10
C ALA A 9 -4.68 -5.35 -9.61
N LEU A 10 -4.28 -4.91 -8.41
CA LEU A 10 -4.72 -3.65 -7.80
C LEU A 10 -4.15 -2.41 -8.49
N THR A 11 -3.05 -2.54 -9.24
CA THR A 11 -2.50 -1.42 -10.04
C THR A 11 -3.53 -0.85 -11.01
N LYS A 12 -4.33 -1.74 -11.62
CA LYS A 12 -5.41 -1.36 -12.53
C LYS A 12 -6.60 -0.72 -11.81
N GLU A 13 -6.94 -1.24 -10.63
CA GLU A 13 -8.06 -0.74 -9.82
C GLU A 13 -7.79 0.66 -9.28
N TYR A 14 -6.56 0.92 -8.84
CA TYR A 14 -6.13 2.21 -8.28
C TYR A 14 -5.49 3.15 -9.31
N GLU A 15 -5.50 2.78 -10.60
CA GLU A 15 -4.92 3.56 -11.71
C GLU A 15 -3.49 4.05 -11.40
N CYS A 16 -2.64 3.13 -10.95
CA CYS A 16 -1.28 3.42 -10.50
C CYS A 16 -0.27 2.44 -11.11
N GLU A 17 1.00 2.83 -11.17
CA GLU A 17 2.06 1.98 -11.72
C GLU A 17 2.61 0.98 -10.70
N LEU A 18 2.44 1.23 -9.40
CA LEU A 18 3.03 0.41 -8.35
C LEU A 18 2.14 0.33 -7.10
N VAL A 19 2.01 -0.87 -6.55
CA VAL A 19 1.41 -1.16 -5.25
C VAL A 19 2.38 -1.99 -4.44
N VAL A 20 2.73 -1.53 -3.24
CA VAL A 20 3.67 -2.22 -2.35
C VAL A 20 3.04 -2.43 -0.98
N SER A 21 3.40 -3.52 -0.30
CA SER A 21 2.99 -3.72 1.09
C SER A 21 3.83 -2.88 2.04
N GLU A 22 3.25 -2.50 3.17
CA GLU A 22 3.99 -1.85 4.28
C GLU A 22 5.23 -2.67 4.70
N GLU A 23 5.15 -4.00 4.70
CA GLU A 23 6.30 -4.86 4.99
C GLU A 23 7.45 -4.66 3.98
N THR A 24 7.12 -4.44 2.71
CA THR A 24 8.12 -4.17 1.66
C THR A 24 8.75 -2.79 1.86
N VAL A 25 7.94 -1.78 2.18
CA VAL A 25 8.40 -0.41 2.49
C VAL A 25 9.35 -0.42 3.69
N ALA A 26 8.97 -1.08 4.78
CA ALA A 26 9.78 -1.23 5.98
C ALA A 26 11.11 -1.93 5.71
N ARG A 27 11.11 -3.00 4.90
CA ARG A 27 12.34 -3.72 4.52
C ARG A 27 13.23 -2.91 3.57
N ALA A 28 12.65 -2.08 2.73
CA ALA A 28 13.37 -1.19 1.83
C ALA A 28 13.94 0.04 2.54
N GLY A 29 13.44 0.37 3.74
CA GLY A 29 13.90 1.52 4.52
C GLY A 29 13.58 2.87 3.86
N ILE A 30 12.49 2.91 3.08
CA ILE A 30 12.01 4.12 2.40
C ILE A 30 10.75 4.65 3.09
N ASP A 31 10.52 5.95 2.99
CA ASP A 31 9.28 6.59 3.45
C ASP A 31 8.38 6.85 2.25
N LEU A 32 7.14 6.35 2.32
CA LEU A 32 6.09 6.56 1.32
C LEU A 32 4.84 7.19 1.95
N SER A 33 4.96 7.85 3.11
CA SER A 33 3.83 8.44 3.84
C SER A 33 3.06 9.50 3.03
N ASP A 34 3.71 10.10 2.02
CA ASP A 34 3.08 11.06 1.11
C ASP A 34 2.16 10.41 0.05
N HIS A 35 2.08 9.07 0.02
CA HIS A 35 1.29 8.31 -0.94
C HIS A 35 0.03 7.70 -0.31
N PRO A 36 -1.05 7.47 -1.09
CA PRO A 36 -2.27 6.88 -0.58
C PRO A 36 -2.03 5.47 -0.02
N ARG A 37 -2.50 5.26 1.22
CA ARG A 37 -2.49 3.97 1.90
C ARG A 37 -3.88 3.33 1.87
N HIS A 38 -3.93 2.03 1.63
CA HIS A 38 -5.14 1.22 1.60
C HIS A 38 -4.98 -0.04 2.44
N GLU A 39 -6.07 -0.53 3.00
CA GLU A 39 -6.12 -1.85 3.63
C GLU A 39 -6.93 -2.79 2.75
N ILE A 40 -6.33 -3.90 2.35
CA ILE A 40 -6.93 -4.87 1.43
C ILE A 40 -7.04 -6.25 2.07
N GLU A 41 -8.12 -6.96 1.76
CA GLU A 41 -8.24 -8.37 2.12
C GLU A 41 -7.47 -9.25 1.14
N ILE A 42 -6.50 -10.00 1.66
CA ILE A 42 -5.82 -11.05 0.90
C ILE A 42 -6.54 -12.37 1.15
N ARG A 43 -7.18 -12.89 0.10
CA ARG A 43 -7.87 -14.19 0.14
C ARG A 43 -6.94 -15.27 0.70
N GLY A 44 -7.32 -15.92 1.80
CA GLY A 44 -6.52 -16.95 2.47
C GLY A 44 -5.62 -16.46 3.60
N LYS A 45 -5.58 -15.14 3.87
CA LYS A 45 -5.17 -14.58 5.16
C LYS A 45 -6.40 -14.02 5.87
N ARG A 46 -6.45 -14.15 7.20
CA ARG A 46 -7.51 -13.53 8.03
C ARG A 46 -7.22 -12.05 8.32
N GLU A 47 -6.02 -11.60 8.01
CA GLU A 47 -5.54 -10.26 8.32
C GLU A 47 -5.56 -9.37 7.07
N MET A 48 -5.96 -8.12 7.28
CA MET A 48 -5.85 -7.06 6.29
C MET A 48 -4.39 -6.78 5.98
N LEU A 49 -4.06 -6.60 4.70
CA LEU A 49 -2.73 -6.15 4.29
C LEU A 49 -2.78 -4.65 4.01
N ALA A 50 -1.98 -3.88 4.72
CA ALA A 50 -1.76 -2.48 4.39
C ALA A 50 -0.83 -2.35 3.18
N VAL A 51 -1.25 -1.54 2.21
CA VAL A 51 -0.54 -1.29 0.96
C VAL A 51 -0.51 0.20 0.63
N THR A 52 0.56 0.63 -0.02
CA THR A 52 0.74 1.99 -0.51
C THR A 52 0.69 2.00 -2.03
N THR A 53 -0.07 2.92 -2.62
CA THR A 53 -0.20 3.07 -4.07
C THR A 53 0.65 4.22 -4.57
N ILE A 54 1.43 3.99 -5.63
CA ILE A 54 2.30 4.99 -6.22
C ILE A 54 1.89 5.18 -7.67
N LYS A 55 1.36 6.38 -7.99
CA LYS A 55 0.87 6.69 -9.34
C LYS A 55 1.93 6.49 -10.40
N ARG A 56 3.15 7.00 -10.17
CA ARG A 56 4.29 6.78 -11.08
C ARG A 56 5.46 6.18 -10.33
N ALA A 57 6.03 5.10 -10.85
CA ALA A 57 7.18 4.46 -10.22
C ALA A 57 8.40 5.39 -10.12
N ALA A 58 8.48 6.40 -11.00
CA ALA A 58 9.50 7.43 -10.97
C ALA A 58 9.43 8.37 -9.74
N ASP A 59 8.30 8.38 -9.02
CA ASP A 59 8.12 9.16 -7.80
C ASP A 59 8.73 8.46 -6.56
N LEU A 60 9.27 7.24 -6.73
CA LEU A 60 9.97 6.54 -5.65
C LEU A 60 11.24 7.30 -5.24
N PRO A 61 11.52 7.36 -3.92
CA PRO A 61 12.77 7.92 -3.44
C PRO A 61 13.96 7.08 -3.92
N ALA A 62 15.12 7.72 -4.04
CA ALA A 62 16.36 7.01 -4.33
C ALA A 62 16.63 5.96 -3.24
N PRO A 63 17.19 4.78 -3.59
CA PRO A 63 17.52 3.75 -2.60
C PRO A 63 18.38 4.32 -1.47
N GLY A 64 17.93 4.18 -0.23
CA GLY A 64 18.64 4.68 0.96
C GLY A 64 18.46 6.17 1.27
N ALA A 65 17.56 6.88 0.59
CA ALA A 65 17.11 8.22 1.01
C ALA A 65 16.21 8.10 2.25
N VAL A 66 16.84 7.83 3.40
CA VAL A 66 16.18 7.69 4.69
C VAL A 66 15.60 9.05 5.10
N LEU A 67 14.28 9.10 5.27
CA LEU A 67 13.62 10.22 5.94
C LEU A 67 12.59 9.68 6.94
N ILE A 68 13.06 8.98 7.97
CA ILE A 68 12.15 8.56 9.05
C ILE A 68 11.77 9.82 9.84
N ARG A 69 10.60 10.38 9.53
CA ARG A 69 9.87 11.30 10.42
C ARG A 69 8.58 10.59 10.80
N HIS A 70 8.60 9.81 11.88
CA HIS A 70 7.36 9.35 12.49
C HIS A 70 6.54 10.56 12.91
N SER A 71 5.48 10.86 12.17
CA SER A 71 4.46 11.84 12.57
C SER A 71 3.08 11.21 12.37
N GLU A 72 2.55 10.78 13.51
CA GLU A 72 1.17 10.41 13.86
C GLU A 72 0.36 9.40 13.01
N PRO A 73 -0.32 8.43 13.65
CA PRO A 73 -1.21 7.52 12.97
C PRO A 73 -2.43 8.30 12.49
N ALA A 74 -2.50 8.57 11.18
CA ALA A 74 -3.71 9.09 10.55
C ALA A 74 -4.81 8.03 10.63
N GLU A 75 -5.54 8.08 11.74
CA GLU A 75 -6.87 7.58 11.92
C GLU A 75 -7.75 8.06 10.76
N THR A 76 -8.08 7.16 9.83
CA THR A 76 -9.37 7.19 9.13
C THR A 76 -9.61 5.82 8.52
N ALA A 77 -10.18 4.97 9.37
CA ALA A 77 -11.04 3.89 8.92
C ALA A 77 -12.07 4.45 7.93
N THR A 78 -12.07 3.93 6.71
CA THR A 78 -13.31 3.76 5.96
C THR A 78 -13.28 2.35 5.37
N PRO A 79 -13.85 1.34 6.05
CA PRO A 79 -14.20 0.12 5.36
C PRO A 79 -15.32 0.48 4.38
N VAL A 80 -15.03 0.46 3.07
CA VAL A 80 -16.09 0.43 2.06
C VAL A 80 -16.67 -0.98 2.05
N ALA A 81 -17.47 -1.27 3.08
CA ALA A 81 -18.31 -2.43 3.12
C ALA A 81 -19.65 -2.11 2.43
N ALA A 82 -20.10 -3.09 1.66
CA ALA A 82 -21.47 -3.36 1.22
C ALA A 82 -21.95 -2.78 -0.13
N ALA A 83 -22.07 -3.70 -1.09
CA ALA A 83 -23.21 -3.82 -1.99
C ALA A 83 -23.64 -5.30 -2.00
N PRO A 84 -24.87 -5.68 -2.42
CA PRO A 84 -26.21 -5.21 -2.04
C PRO A 84 -27.06 -6.41 -1.48
N PRO A 85 -28.37 -6.24 -1.24
CA PRO A 85 -29.34 -6.81 -2.19
C PRO A 85 -30.39 -5.84 -2.71
#